data_AF-A0A517WYA2-F1
#
_entry.id   AF-A0A517WYA2-F1
#
_cell.length_a   1.000
_cell.length_b   1.000
_cell.length_c   1.000
_cell.angle_alpha   90.00
_cell.angle_beta   90.00
_cell.angle_gamma   90.00
#
_symmetry.space_group_name_H-M   'P 1'
#
loop_
_entity.id
_entity.type
_entity.pdbx_description
1 polymer ?
#
loop_
_entity_poly.entity_id
_entity_poly.type
_entity_poly.pdbx_seq_one_letter_code
_entity_poly.pdbx_strand_id
1 'polypeptide(L)'
;MAASKPTAVHFSLIFFVMAALIGAVMAYLNHKDLGEANAKLEQAQKDSQRDGAAVRNLDEELQELKKLIGNEQEEVGLGSKTPNTVLGATEQDIKTHAGVLAEGTIKNTLIKLSGQLNQTKSQLAEEQAAKNALEAQFLALKGELDKVVDTHKTARDNAEKDLADNQKIKEEEVSAKDQQISALQKENEEILIELDQLRETDAKKIKDLENKNNRLASLVDTLRSRLDQIQKVSFEKPDGVVRTVDNSTGVVWINLGQADRLPKRMTFSVYRKSHQGIGRGEEDIIGAIEVTKILGPHLAEARIVGDDIFQPISPGDPIYTPLWGVGRPETFAISGIIDLDGDGKSDMDQLRQIIENANAKIDNEVTEDGERLGNGLTVHTKFLVIGESPNLDNAKTDEQRDKMQEILSKMKEISDEARLKAVRVIGINDFLSYIGYKPQRRLYTPGSGVPSKIRAGAKKTGTTAGLANKSLTGSGTVSDVFKGNKGRKKPANRPY
;
A
#
# COMPACT_ATOMS: atom_id res chain seq x y z
N MET A 1 198.85 110.14 53.77
CA MET A 1 197.86 109.70 54.78
C MET A 1 196.67 109.06 54.07
N ALA A 2 196.05 108.06 54.69
CA ALA A 2 194.63 107.65 54.57
C ALA A 2 194.18 106.56 53.56
N ALA A 3 193.33 105.68 54.11
CA ALA A 3 192.20 104.91 53.55
C ALA A 3 192.43 103.55 52.83
N SER A 4 192.05 102.47 53.53
CA SER A 4 191.92 101.08 53.06
C SER A 4 190.65 100.85 52.20
N LYS A 5 190.81 100.19 51.05
CA LYS A 5 189.71 99.77 50.14
C LYS A 5 189.18 98.35 50.48
N PRO A 6 187.91 98.03 50.19
CA PRO A 6 187.27 96.75 50.53
C PRO A 6 187.65 95.61 49.56
N THR A 7 187.64 94.36 50.04
CA THR A 7 187.99 93.13 49.27
C THR A 7 186.81 92.15 49.15
N ALA A 8 186.86 91.33 48.09
CA ALA A 8 185.79 90.52 47.47
C ALA A 8 184.97 89.54 48.35
N VAL A 9 185.38 89.27 49.59
CA VAL A 9 184.75 88.26 50.46
C VAL A 9 183.35 88.67 50.95
N HIS A 10 183.07 89.97 51.05
CA HIS A 10 181.76 90.44 51.54
C HIS A 10 180.63 90.26 50.53
N PHE A 11 180.93 90.27 49.22
CA PHE A 11 179.92 90.10 48.17
C PHE A 11 179.48 88.64 47.99
N SER A 12 180.38 87.66 48.21
CA SER A 12 180.05 86.24 48.05
C SER A 12 179.13 85.71 49.16
N LEU A 13 179.28 86.19 50.40
CA LEU A 13 178.46 85.77 51.53
C LEU A 13 176.99 86.19 51.39
N ILE A 14 176.74 87.44 50.95
CA ILE A 14 175.39 87.97 50.74
C ILE A 14 174.66 87.18 49.64
N PHE A 15 175.36 86.82 48.57
CA PHE A 15 174.76 86.04 47.48
C PHE A 15 174.35 84.63 47.92
N PHE A 16 175.18 83.97 48.73
CA PHE A 16 174.90 82.61 49.21
C PHE A 16 173.68 82.56 50.12
N VAL A 17 173.53 83.52 51.04
CA VAL A 17 172.36 83.60 51.93
C VAL A 17 171.07 83.87 51.15
N MET A 18 171.11 84.78 50.15
CA MET A 18 169.95 85.05 49.29
C MET A 18 169.56 83.83 48.44
N ALA A 19 170.54 83.11 47.87
CA ALA A 19 170.28 81.92 47.06
C ALA A 19 169.64 80.78 47.87
N ALA A 20 170.08 80.57 49.12
CA ALA A 20 169.51 79.55 50.00
C ALA A 20 168.04 79.85 50.36
N LEU A 21 167.69 81.11 50.63
CA LEU A 21 166.30 81.51 50.92
C LEU A 21 165.38 81.33 49.71
N ILE A 22 165.84 81.74 48.51
CA ILE A 22 165.05 81.56 47.28
C ILE A 22 164.83 80.08 46.98
N GLY A 23 165.87 79.24 47.16
CA GLY A 23 165.79 77.79 46.98
C GLY A 23 164.79 77.13 47.94
N ALA A 24 164.77 77.55 49.21
CA ALA A 24 163.83 77.02 50.21
C ALA A 24 162.37 77.36 49.87
N VAL A 25 162.10 78.59 49.40
CA VAL A 25 160.75 78.99 48.98
C VAL A 25 160.31 78.24 47.72
N MET A 26 161.20 78.07 46.73
CA MET A 26 160.90 77.29 45.53
C MET A 26 160.60 75.82 45.85
N ALA A 27 161.34 75.21 46.79
CA ALA A 27 161.09 73.83 47.21
C ALA A 27 159.74 73.68 47.92
N TYR A 28 159.36 74.65 48.77
CA TYR A 28 158.06 74.64 49.45
C TYR A 28 156.89 74.85 48.48
N LEU A 29 157.01 75.80 47.55
CA LEU A 29 155.98 76.04 46.52
C LEU A 29 155.80 74.81 45.61
N ASN A 30 156.89 74.18 45.16
CA ASN A 30 156.81 72.95 44.36
C ASN A 30 156.20 71.78 45.14
N HIS A 31 156.48 71.64 46.44
CA HIS A 31 155.88 70.58 47.25
C HIS A 31 154.37 70.79 47.44
N LYS A 32 153.92 72.04 47.61
CA LYS A 32 152.50 72.38 47.70
C LYS A 32 151.78 72.15 46.36
N ASP A 33 152.34 72.59 45.24
CA ASP A 33 151.75 72.40 43.91
C ASP A 33 151.67 70.91 43.53
N LEU A 34 152.70 70.10 43.85
CA LEU A 34 152.66 68.65 43.68
C LEU A 34 151.61 67.98 44.58
N GLY A 35 151.42 68.48 45.80
CA GLY A 35 150.36 68.02 46.70
C GLY A 35 148.95 68.29 46.14
N GLU A 36 148.69 69.49 45.63
CA GLU A 36 147.40 69.85 45.02
C GLU A 36 147.16 69.11 43.69
N ALA A 37 148.19 68.90 42.86
CA ALA A 37 148.07 68.14 41.62
C ALA A 37 147.74 66.66 41.87
N ASN A 38 148.39 66.02 42.85
CA ASN A 38 148.11 64.63 43.20
C ASN A 38 146.70 64.45 43.79
N ALA A 39 146.22 65.40 44.60
CA ALA A 39 144.85 65.36 45.13
C ALA A 39 143.78 65.45 44.02
N LYS A 40 144.00 66.28 42.99
CA LYS A 40 143.11 66.33 41.80
C LYS A 40 143.13 65.04 40.99
N LEU A 41 144.30 64.41 40.86
CA LEU A 41 144.46 63.16 40.11
C LEU A 41 143.75 61.99 40.82
N GLU A 42 143.86 61.92 42.16
CA GLU A 42 143.16 60.92 42.96
C GLU A 42 141.63 61.13 42.92
N GLN A 43 141.16 62.38 42.96
CA GLN A 43 139.73 62.69 42.81
C GLN A 43 139.21 62.29 41.43
N ALA A 44 139.93 62.61 40.36
CA ALA A 44 139.56 62.23 38.98
C ALA A 44 139.54 60.69 38.80
N GLN A 45 140.43 59.95 39.46
CA GLN A 45 140.40 58.49 39.46
C GLN A 45 139.18 57.93 40.20
N LYS A 46 138.80 58.50 41.35
CA LYS A 46 137.59 58.09 42.08
C LYS A 46 136.33 58.37 41.28
N ASP A 47 136.25 59.53 40.63
CA ASP A 47 135.11 59.87 39.76
C ASP A 47 135.04 58.94 38.54
N SER A 48 136.17 58.62 37.91
CA SER A 48 136.22 57.64 36.80
C SER A 48 135.82 56.22 37.22
N GLN A 49 136.21 55.78 38.43
CA GLN A 49 135.77 54.48 38.95
C GLN A 49 134.28 54.46 39.28
N ARG A 50 133.74 55.56 39.82
CA ARG A 50 132.31 55.70 40.10
C ARG A 50 131.48 55.71 38.82
N ASP A 51 131.91 56.47 37.82
CA ASP A 51 131.25 56.51 36.51
C ASP A 51 131.36 55.17 35.80
N GLY A 52 132.52 54.50 35.88
CA GLY A 52 132.70 53.15 35.36
C GLY A 52 131.79 52.10 36.02
N ALA A 53 131.57 52.20 37.33
CA ALA A 53 130.61 51.35 38.05
C ALA A 53 129.15 51.66 37.65
N ALA A 54 128.80 52.95 37.50
CA ALA A 54 127.46 53.35 37.06
C ALA A 54 127.15 52.87 35.63
N VAL A 55 128.12 52.92 34.72
CA VAL A 55 127.97 52.42 33.34
C VAL A 55 127.79 50.90 33.31
N ARG A 56 128.51 50.14 34.14
CA ARG A 56 128.33 48.67 34.24
C ARG A 56 126.94 48.31 34.76
N ASN A 57 126.47 48.99 35.80
CA ASN A 57 125.12 48.74 36.33
C ASN A 57 124.04 49.07 35.29
N LEU A 58 124.19 50.18 34.54
CA LEU A 58 123.27 50.51 33.45
C LEU A 58 123.31 49.49 32.31
N ASP A 59 124.47 48.93 31.98
CA ASP A 59 124.57 47.87 30.98
C ASP A 59 123.90 46.59 31.46
N GLU A 60 124.10 46.19 32.73
CA GLU A 60 123.42 45.05 33.33
C GLU A 60 121.88 45.22 33.34
N GLU A 61 121.38 46.38 33.80
CA GLU A 61 119.94 46.70 33.78
C GLU A 61 119.37 46.71 32.36
N LEU A 62 120.14 47.19 31.38
CA LEU A 62 119.75 47.24 29.99
C LEU A 62 119.73 45.85 29.34
N GLN A 63 120.67 44.96 29.70
CA GLN A 63 120.65 43.56 29.30
C GLN A 63 119.46 42.80 29.91
N GLU A 64 119.11 43.06 31.17
CA GLU A 64 117.89 42.51 31.77
C GLU A 64 116.62 42.98 31.05
N LEU A 65 116.54 44.25 30.67
CA LEU A 65 115.42 44.79 29.90
C LEU A 65 115.33 44.18 28.50
N LYS A 66 116.47 44.02 27.80
CA LYS A 66 116.54 43.32 26.50
C LYS A 66 115.98 41.91 26.59
N LYS A 67 116.39 41.16 27.62
CA LYS A 67 115.93 39.80 27.89
C LYS A 67 114.43 39.74 28.20
N LEU A 68 113.91 40.70 28.98
CA LEU A 68 112.48 40.77 29.31
C LEU A 68 111.61 41.04 28.07
N ILE A 69 112.09 41.86 27.14
CA ILE A 69 111.40 42.15 25.86
C ILE A 69 111.56 40.97 24.88
N GLY A 70 112.60 40.15 25.06
CA GLY A 70 112.91 39.01 24.18
C GLY A 70 113.79 39.38 22.97
N ASN A 71 114.37 40.58 22.98
CA ASN A 71 115.16 41.16 21.90
C ASN A 71 116.58 41.47 22.41
N GLU A 72 117.52 40.56 22.16
CA GLU A 72 118.88 40.56 22.73
C GLU A 72 119.96 41.12 21.77
N GLN A 73 119.58 41.96 20.81
CA GLN A 73 120.54 42.52 19.85
C GLN A 73 121.60 43.39 20.55
N GLU A 74 122.82 43.42 20.01
CA GLU A 74 123.94 44.16 20.59
C GLU A 74 123.62 45.67 20.74
N GLU A 75 123.03 46.27 19.70
CA GLU A 75 122.67 47.68 19.68
C GLU A 75 121.21 47.96 20.10
N VAL A 76 121.02 48.99 20.93
CA VAL A 76 119.69 49.46 21.36
C VAL A 76 118.95 50.19 20.24
N GLY A 77 119.68 50.92 19.37
CA GLY A 77 119.12 51.59 18.20
C GLY A 77 118.48 52.96 18.45
N LEU A 78 118.97 53.74 19.43
CA LEU A 78 118.39 55.05 19.80
C LEU A 78 118.41 56.09 18.66
N GLY A 79 119.41 56.00 17.76
CA GLY A 79 119.58 56.91 16.62
C GLY A 79 119.16 56.35 15.24
N SER A 80 119.01 55.02 15.12
CA SER A 80 118.55 54.35 13.90
C SER A 80 117.88 53.03 14.27
N LYS A 81 116.58 52.93 14.03
CA LYS A 81 115.78 51.74 14.34
C LYS A 81 115.77 50.81 13.15
N THR A 82 116.67 49.83 13.15
CA THR A 82 116.70 48.77 12.13
C THR A 82 116.30 47.43 12.75
N PRO A 83 115.89 46.43 11.94
CA PRO A 83 115.52 45.09 12.46
C PRO A 83 116.62 44.40 13.28
N ASN A 84 117.87 44.83 13.14
CA ASN A 84 119.03 44.30 13.88
C ASN A 84 119.31 45.08 15.19
N THR A 85 118.43 46.01 15.57
CA THR A 85 118.49 46.75 16.85
C THR A 85 117.31 46.38 17.72
N VAL A 86 117.47 46.45 19.04
CA VAL A 86 116.40 46.07 19.99
C VAL A 86 115.10 46.85 19.75
N LEU A 87 115.19 48.17 19.55
CA LEU A 87 114.00 49.00 19.30
C LEU A 87 113.33 48.69 17.94
N GLY A 88 114.12 48.40 16.90
CA GLY A 88 113.57 48.08 15.58
C GLY A 88 112.97 46.68 15.49
N ALA A 89 113.62 45.68 16.09
CA ALA A 89 113.08 44.32 16.23
C ALA A 89 111.77 44.32 17.02
N THR A 90 111.74 45.02 18.16
CA THR A 90 110.55 45.17 18.99
C THR A 90 109.38 45.82 18.23
N GLU A 91 109.65 46.85 17.42
CA GLU A 91 108.62 47.49 16.60
C GLU A 91 108.09 46.55 15.50
N GLN A 92 108.97 45.71 14.94
CA GLN A 92 108.60 44.71 13.96
C GLN A 92 107.78 43.56 14.58
N ASP A 93 108.11 43.11 15.78
CA ASP A 93 107.35 42.08 16.50
C ASP A 93 105.94 42.57 16.85
N ILE A 94 105.81 43.81 17.31
CA ILE A 94 104.52 44.47 17.56
C ILE A 94 103.68 44.46 16.27
N LYS A 95 104.24 44.88 15.13
CA LYS A 95 103.52 44.91 13.85
C LYS A 95 103.13 43.51 13.37
N THR A 96 104.03 42.55 13.50
CA THR A 96 103.85 41.19 12.97
C THR A 96 102.81 40.41 13.78
N HIS A 97 102.85 40.50 15.11
CA HIS A 97 102.00 39.68 15.98
C HIS A 97 100.70 40.36 16.42
N ALA A 98 100.67 41.70 16.49
CA ALA A 98 99.46 42.42 16.85
C ALA A 98 98.64 42.92 15.65
N GLY A 99 99.23 42.98 14.45
CA GLY A 99 98.55 43.40 13.23
C GLY A 99 97.86 44.76 13.39
N VAL A 100 96.54 44.80 13.20
CA VAL A 100 95.70 46.01 13.32
C VAL A 100 95.61 46.53 14.76
N LEU A 101 95.97 45.71 15.75
CA LEU A 101 95.99 46.06 17.17
C LEU A 101 97.37 46.54 17.65
N ALA A 102 98.33 46.70 16.75
CA ALA A 102 99.66 47.24 17.02
C ALA A 102 99.59 48.68 17.53
N GLU A 103 100.27 48.97 18.65
CA GLU A 103 100.34 50.29 19.26
C GLU A 103 101.78 50.76 19.43
N GLY A 104 101.98 52.06 19.70
CA GLY A 104 103.32 52.66 19.82
C GLY A 104 104.19 52.14 20.98
N THR A 105 103.63 51.32 21.87
CA THR A 105 104.38 50.64 22.95
C THR A 105 103.91 49.18 23.10
N ILE A 106 104.80 48.31 23.58
CA ILE A 106 104.47 46.91 23.90
C ILE A 106 103.28 46.85 24.88
N LYS A 107 103.29 47.69 25.92
CA LYS A 107 102.24 47.72 26.94
C LYS A 107 100.86 48.01 26.36
N ASN A 108 100.73 49.04 25.52
CA ASN A 108 99.44 49.38 24.91
C ASN A 108 98.96 48.30 23.94
N THR A 109 99.90 47.68 23.22
CA THR A 109 99.61 46.55 22.32
C THR A 109 99.07 45.35 23.10
N LEU A 110 99.69 44.99 24.23
CA LEU A 110 99.22 43.93 25.12
C LEU A 110 97.85 44.25 25.75
N ILE A 111 97.58 45.51 26.08
CA ILE A 111 96.27 45.95 26.58
C ILE A 111 95.20 45.78 25.50
N LYS A 112 95.46 46.17 24.25
CA LYS A 112 94.50 45.98 23.14
C LYS A 112 94.29 44.50 22.80
N LEU A 113 95.37 43.71 22.75
CA LEU A 113 95.28 42.28 22.51
C LEU A 113 94.50 41.57 23.61
N SER A 114 94.75 41.89 24.89
CA SER A 114 93.97 41.31 26.00
C SER A 114 92.51 41.77 26.00
N GLY A 115 92.23 43.03 25.62
CA GLY A 115 90.87 43.54 25.41
C GLY A 115 90.12 42.77 24.32
N GLN A 116 90.73 42.58 23.15
CA GLN A 116 90.17 41.80 22.05
C GLN A 116 89.98 40.34 22.43
N LEU A 117 90.95 39.75 23.15
CA LEU A 117 90.87 38.37 23.62
C LEU A 117 89.73 38.17 24.64
N ASN A 118 89.51 39.14 25.52
CA ASN A 118 88.37 39.12 26.43
C ASN A 118 87.04 39.28 25.68
N GLN A 119 86.98 40.15 24.68
CA GLN A 119 85.80 40.33 23.84
C GLN A 119 85.46 39.07 23.04
N THR A 120 86.44 38.44 22.39
CA THR A 120 86.23 37.19 21.65
C THR A 120 85.87 36.04 22.58
N LYS A 121 86.44 35.99 23.78
CA LYS A 121 86.05 35.02 24.82
C LYS A 121 84.60 35.22 25.27
N SER A 122 84.14 36.47 25.43
CA SER A 122 82.74 36.78 25.73
C SER A 122 81.81 36.35 24.59
N GLN A 123 82.16 36.70 23.34
CA GLN A 123 81.39 36.32 22.17
C GLN A 123 81.32 34.81 21.98
N LEU A 124 82.42 34.09 22.20
CA LEU A 124 82.44 32.62 22.13
C LEU A 124 81.54 32.01 23.21
N ALA A 125 81.53 32.58 24.42
CA ALA A 125 80.64 32.13 25.49
C ALA A 125 79.16 32.40 25.15
N GLU A 126 78.85 33.56 24.58
CA GLU A 126 77.50 33.92 24.13
C GLU A 126 77.02 33.00 22.99
N GLU A 127 77.86 32.78 21.97
CA GLU A 127 77.56 31.86 20.85
C GLU A 127 77.40 30.42 21.32
N GLN A 128 78.24 29.95 22.25
CA GLN A 128 78.09 28.63 22.82
C GLN A 128 76.78 28.50 23.62
N ALA A 129 76.39 29.55 24.36
CA ALA A 129 75.11 29.58 25.06
C ALA A 129 73.93 29.59 24.08
N ALA A 130 74.00 30.37 23.00
CA ALA A 130 72.98 30.42 21.95
C ALA A 130 72.85 29.09 21.22
N LYS A 131 73.96 28.43 20.88
CA LYS A 131 73.98 27.09 20.28
C LYS A 131 73.32 26.06 21.20
N ASN A 132 73.69 26.04 22.48
CA ASN A 132 73.10 25.12 23.45
C ASN A 132 71.58 25.38 23.61
N ALA A 133 71.16 26.65 23.60
CA ALA A 133 69.75 27.02 23.66
C ALA A 133 68.98 26.57 22.40
N LEU A 134 69.57 26.72 21.22
CA LEU A 134 68.96 26.29 19.96
C LEU A 134 68.87 24.76 19.87
N GLU A 135 69.91 24.04 20.30
CA GLU A 135 69.88 22.57 20.39
C GLU A 135 68.78 22.10 21.36
N ALA A 136 68.62 22.76 22.50
CA ALA A 136 67.54 22.47 23.45
C ALA A 136 66.15 22.74 22.84
N GLN A 137 65.96 23.86 22.14
CA GLN A 137 64.71 24.17 21.44
C GLN A 137 64.41 23.16 20.33
N PHE A 138 65.42 22.76 19.56
CA PHE A 138 65.26 21.78 18.49
C PHE A 138 64.85 20.40 19.05
N LEU A 139 65.48 19.96 20.14
CA LEU A 139 65.11 18.72 20.83
C LEU A 139 63.69 18.79 21.40
N ALA A 140 63.29 19.92 21.99
CA ALA A 140 61.94 20.13 22.49
C ALA A 140 60.91 20.08 21.35
N LEU A 141 61.16 20.80 20.25
CA LEU A 141 60.27 20.82 19.08
C LEU A 141 60.18 19.45 18.42
N LYS A 142 61.28 18.72 18.31
CA LYS A 142 61.29 17.34 17.80
C LYS A 142 60.44 16.43 18.69
N GLY A 143 60.60 16.52 20.01
CA GLY A 143 59.80 15.74 20.96
C GLY A 143 58.30 16.09 20.92
N GLU A 144 57.95 17.34 20.63
CA GLU A 144 56.55 17.75 20.42
C GLU A 144 56.00 17.21 19.10
N LEU A 145 56.79 17.28 18.02
CA LEU A 145 56.41 16.73 16.71
C LEU A 145 56.21 15.21 16.78
N ASP A 146 57.11 14.48 17.45
CA ASP A 146 57.00 13.03 17.64
C ASP A 146 55.70 12.68 18.38
N LYS A 147 55.33 13.44 19.44
CA LYS A 147 54.05 13.27 20.13
C LYS A 147 52.84 13.51 19.22
N VAL A 148 52.88 14.58 18.42
CA VAL A 148 51.80 14.90 17.48
C VAL A 148 51.66 13.78 16.43
N VAL A 149 52.77 13.29 15.89
CA VAL A 149 52.78 12.16 14.94
C VAL A 149 52.20 10.89 15.59
N ASP A 150 52.60 10.55 16.81
CA ASP A 150 52.10 9.37 17.52
C ASP A 150 50.59 9.48 17.83
N THR A 151 50.11 10.66 18.21
CA THR A 151 48.68 10.89 18.44
C THR A 151 47.86 10.72 17.16
N HIS A 152 48.32 11.29 16.04
CA HIS A 152 47.64 11.15 14.76
C HIS A 152 47.70 9.73 14.21
N LYS A 153 48.82 9.03 14.38
CA LYS A 153 48.95 7.63 13.98
C LYS A 153 47.99 6.75 14.76
N THR A 154 47.92 6.92 16.08
CA THR A 154 46.99 6.17 16.94
C THR A 154 45.53 6.49 16.59
N ALA A 155 45.20 7.76 16.34
CA ALA A 155 43.87 8.16 15.92
C ALA A 155 43.48 7.56 14.55
N ARG A 156 44.42 7.51 13.59
CA ARG A 156 44.20 6.89 12.29
C ARG A 156 43.99 5.38 12.42
N ASP A 157 44.85 4.69 13.16
CA ASP A 157 44.77 3.23 13.32
C ASP A 157 43.47 2.84 14.05
N ASN A 158 43.01 3.64 15.02
CA ASN A 158 41.70 3.47 15.64
C ASN A 158 40.55 3.72 14.67
N ALA A 159 40.60 4.81 13.89
CA ALA A 159 39.56 5.13 12.92
C ALA A 159 39.45 4.06 11.80
N GLU A 160 40.58 3.50 11.37
CA GLU A 160 40.64 2.42 10.37
C GLU A 160 40.04 1.13 10.94
N LYS A 161 40.31 0.82 12.21
CA LYS A 161 39.69 -0.30 12.92
C LYS A 161 38.19 -0.10 13.10
N ASP A 162 37.76 1.07 13.58
CA ASP A 162 36.35 1.40 13.78
C ASP A 162 35.58 1.34 12.44
N LEU A 163 36.20 1.77 11.34
CA LEU A 163 35.60 1.67 10.01
C LEU A 163 35.45 0.21 9.57
N ALA A 164 36.46 -0.63 9.76
CA ALA A 164 36.40 -2.05 9.43
C ALA A 164 35.34 -2.79 10.28
N ASP A 165 35.28 -2.52 11.57
CA ASP A 165 34.28 -3.11 12.47
C ASP A 165 32.85 -2.67 12.08
N ASN A 166 32.65 -1.39 11.76
CA ASN A 166 31.37 -0.88 11.29
C ASN A 166 30.95 -1.48 9.95
N GLN A 167 31.87 -1.64 9.00
CA GLN A 167 31.59 -2.29 7.72
C GLN A 167 31.13 -3.73 7.92
N LYS A 168 31.81 -4.48 8.79
CA LYS A 168 31.46 -5.86 9.11
C LYS A 168 30.08 -5.96 9.76
N ILE A 169 29.79 -5.12 10.76
CA ILE A 169 28.46 -5.05 11.39
C ILE A 169 27.39 -4.72 10.35
N LYS A 170 27.68 -3.79 9.43
CA LYS A 170 26.72 -3.41 8.39
C LYS A 170 26.44 -4.54 7.40
N GLU A 171 27.47 -5.27 6.97
CA GLU A 171 27.31 -6.43 6.10
C GLU A 171 26.50 -7.55 6.78
N GLU A 172 26.75 -7.81 8.07
CA GLU A 172 25.98 -8.77 8.86
C GLU A 172 24.51 -8.35 9.00
N GLU A 173 24.24 -7.07 9.31
CA GLU A 173 22.87 -6.53 9.38
C GLU A 173 22.14 -6.59 8.03
N VAL A 174 22.82 -6.23 6.93
CA VAL A 174 22.23 -6.26 5.58
C VAL A 174 21.92 -7.70 5.18
N SER A 175 22.84 -8.64 5.38
CA SER A 175 22.62 -10.06 5.12
C SER A 175 21.45 -10.63 5.94
N ALA A 176 21.35 -10.28 7.22
CA ALA A 176 20.23 -10.69 8.06
C ALA A 176 18.89 -10.12 7.58
N LYS A 177 18.85 -8.84 7.19
CA LYS A 177 17.64 -8.22 6.63
C LYS A 177 17.27 -8.79 5.28
N ASP A 178 18.22 -9.07 4.40
CA ASP A 178 17.95 -9.69 3.09
C ASP A 178 17.38 -11.11 3.24
N GLN A 179 17.86 -11.87 4.22
CA GLN A 179 17.28 -13.17 4.58
C GLN A 179 15.85 -13.03 5.10
N GLN A 180 15.59 -12.05 5.97
CA GLN A 180 14.25 -11.78 6.48
C GLN A 180 13.29 -11.32 5.39
N ILE A 181 13.72 -10.43 4.49
CA ILE A 181 12.95 -9.98 3.33
C ILE A 181 12.63 -11.17 2.42
N SER A 182 13.61 -12.01 2.12
CA SER A 182 13.42 -13.20 1.28
C SER A 182 12.43 -14.20 1.92
N ALA A 183 12.48 -14.36 3.25
CA ALA A 183 11.54 -15.21 3.98
C ALA A 183 10.11 -14.63 3.94
N LEU A 184 9.96 -13.33 4.20
CA LEU A 184 8.66 -12.64 4.15
C LEU A 184 8.07 -12.59 2.73
N GLN A 185 8.91 -12.53 1.69
CA GLN A 185 8.45 -12.61 0.30
C GLN A 185 7.88 -14.00 0.00
N LYS A 186 8.57 -15.06 0.41
CA LYS A 186 8.06 -16.44 0.27
C LYS A 186 6.77 -16.66 1.04
N GLU A 187 6.70 -16.20 2.29
CA GLU A 187 5.50 -16.31 3.11
C GLU A 187 4.32 -15.56 2.47
N ASN A 188 4.54 -14.35 1.93
CA ASN A 188 3.50 -13.63 1.20
C ASN A 188 3.07 -14.35 -0.08
N GLU A 189 3.99 -14.93 -0.84
CA GLU A 189 3.66 -15.71 -2.03
C GLU A 189 2.83 -16.94 -1.68
N GLU A 190 3.19 -17.67 -0.61
CA GLU A 190 2.43 -18.81 -0.11
C GLU A 190 1.02 -18.42 0.36
N ILE A 191 0.90 -17.32 1.13
CA ILE A 191 -0.39 -16.79 1.59
C ILE A 191 -1.27 -16.37 0.41
N LEU A 192 -0.70 -15.75 -0.63
CA LEU A 192 -1.45 -15.37 -1.83
C LEU A 192 -1.98 -16.58 -2.58
N ILE A 193 -1.16 -17.63 -2.73
CA ILE A 193 -1.57 -18.90 -3.35
C ILE A 193 -2.68 -19.57 -2.53
N GLU A 194 -2.54 -19.64 -1.21
CA GLU A 194 -3.55 -20.23 -0.33
C GLU A 194 -4.87 -19.45 -0.39
N LEU A 195 -4.79 -18.12 -0.41
CA LEU A 195 -5.96 -17.24 -0.51
C LEU A 195 -6.70 -17.41 -1.85
N ASP A 196 -5.97 -17.55 -2.96
CA ASP A 196 -6.58 -17.80 -4.27
C ASP A 196 -7.21 -19.19 -4.35
N GLN A 197 -6.56 -20.22 -3.79
CA GLN A 197 -7.13 -21.56 -3.68
C GLN A 197 -8.40 -21.56 -2.82
N LEU A 198 -8.38 -20.88 -1.68
CA LEU A 198 -9.53 -20.79 -0.78
C LEU A 198 -10.70 -20.11 -1.50
N ARG A 199 -10.46 -18.98 -2.17
CA ARG A 199 -11.48 -18.28 -2.97
C ARG A 199 -12.08 -19.17 -4.04
N GLU A 200 -11.27 -19.93 -4.78
CA GLU A 200 -11.77 -20.83 -5.82
C GLU A 200 -12.61 -21.98 -5.22
N THR A 201 -12.17 -22.56 -4.11
CA THR A 201 -12.92 -23.63 -3.44
C THR A 201 -14.25 -23.14 -2.86
N ASP A 202 -14.28 -21.95 -2.27
CA ASP A 202 -15.50 -21.39 -1.71
C ASP A 202 -16.47 -20.94 -2.80
N ALA A 203 -15.97 -20.35 -3.90
CA ALA A 203 -16.81 -20.05 -5.07
C ALA A 203 -17.48 -21.31 -5.65
N LYS A 204 -16.74 -22.44 -5.73
CA LYS A 204 -17.31 -23.74 -6.14
C LYS A 204 -18.37 -24.24 -5.16
N LYS A 205 -18.09 -24.19 -3.85
CA LYS A 205 -19.06 -24.62 -2.82
C LYS A 205 -20.33 -23.79 -2.84
N ILE A 206 -20.23 -22.47 -2.96
CA ILE A 206 -21.40 -21.57 -3.03
C ILE A 206 -22.27 -21.96 -4.22
N LYS A 207 -21.67 -22.09 -5.41
CA LYS A 207 -22.38 -22.50 -6.62
C LYS A 207 -23.04 -23.88 -6.47
N ASP A 208 -22.35 -24.84 -5.86
CA ASP A 208 -22.91 -26.17 -5.60
C ASP A 208 -24.08 -26.14 -4.61
N LEU A 209 -23.98 -25.32 -3.55
CA LEU A 209 -25.05 -25.15 -2.57
C LEU A 209 -26.27 -24.45 -3.18
N GLU A 210 -26.07 -23.41 -3.99
CA GLU A 210 -27.15 -22.75 -4.74
C GLU A 210 -27.87 -23.72 -5.68
N ASN A 211 -27.11 -24.51 -6.46
CA ASN A 211 -27.67 -25.52 -7.34
C ASN A 211 -28.47 -26.59 -6.57
N LYS A 212 -27.95 -27.05 -5.43
CA LYS A 212 -28.66 -27.99 -4.55
C LYS A 212 -29.94 -27.38 -3.99
N ASN A 213 -29.88 -26.13 -3.52
CA ASN A 213 -31.03 -25.46 -2.93
C ASN A 213 -32.14 -25.25 -3.96
N ASN A 214 -31.79 -24.81 -5.17
CA ASN A 214 -32.73 -24.66 -6.28
C ASN A 214 -33.37 -25.99 -6.69
N ARG A 215 -32.58 -27.07 -6.72
CA ARG A 215 -33.09 -28.42 -7.01
C ARG A 215 -34.01 -28.93 -5.92
N LEU A 216 -33.68 -28.70 -4.65
CA LEU A 216 -34.52 -29.09 -3.51
C LEU A 216 -35.83 -28.28 -3.50
N ALA A 217 -35.79 -26.97 -3.73
CA ALA A 217 -36.98 -26.15 -3.83
C ALA A 217 -37.91 -26.65 -4.96
N SER A 218 -37.35 -26.90 -6.15
CA SER A 218 -38.11 -27.44 -7.29
C SER A 218 -38.70 -28.82 -6.99
N LEU A 219 -37.97 -29.67 -6.27
CA LEU A 219 -38.44 -30.99 -5.86
C LEU A 219 -39.58 -30.88 -4.85
N VAL A 220 -39.45 -30.01 -3.85
CA VAL A 220 -40.50 -29.75 -2.84
C VAL A 220 -41.77 -29.24 -3.51
N ASP A 221 -41.66 -28.30 -4.44
CA ASP A 221 -42.81 -27.79 -5.20
C ASP A 221 -43.48 -28.88 -6.05
N THR A 222 -42.68 -29.73 -6.69
CA THR A 222 -43.19 -30.88 -7.47
C THR A 222 -43.90 -31.88 -6.56
N LEU A 223 -43.32 -32.22 -5.41
CA LEU A 223 -43.90 -33.17 -4.46
C LEU A 223 -45.19 -32.63 -3.85
N ARG A 224 -45.24 -31.34 -3.50
CA ARG A 224 -46.45 -30.67 -3.02
C ARG A 224 -47.55 -30.69 -4.07
N SER A 225 -47.24 -30.31 -5.31
CA SER A 225 -48.21 -30.31 -6.40
C SER A 225 -48.77 -31.72 -6.65
N ARG A 226 -47.92 -32.76 -6.59
CA ARG A 226 -48.37 -34.16 -6.67
C ARG A 226 -49.21 -34.58 -5.47
N LEU A 227 -48.83 -34.16 -4.26
CA LEU A 227 -49.58 -34.46 -3.05
C LEU A 227 -50.98 -33.84 -3.11
N ASP A 228 -51.09 -32.59 -3.53
CA ASP A 228 -52.37 -31.89 -3.72
C ASP A 228 -53.25 -32.61 -4.76
N GLN A 229 -52.66 -33.03 -5.89
CA GLN A 229 -53.37 -33.78 -6.93
C GLN A 229 -53.86 -35.16 -6.46
N ILE A 230 -53.12 -35.83 -5.58
CA ILE A 230 -53.48 -37.17 -5.07
C ILE A 230 -54.47 -37.07 -3.93
N GLN A 231 -54.22 -36.21 -2.96
CA GLN A 231 -55.04 -36.15 -1.74
C GLN A 231 -56.37 -35.44 -1.99
N LYS A 232 -56.42 -34.46 -2.91
CA LYS A 232 -57.62 -33.63 -3.20
C LYS A 232 -58.42 -33.32 -1.92
N VAL A 233 -57.74 -32.93 -0.85
CA VAL A 233 -58.39 -32.74 0.45
C VAL A 233 -59.33 -31.55 0.31
N SER A 234 -60.61 -31.77 0.63
CA SER A 234 -61.56 -30.69 0.76
C SER A 234 -62.08 -30.60 2.18
N PHE A 235 -62.09 -29.37 2.69
CA PHE A 235 -62.66 -29.02 3.99
C PHE A 235 -64.06 -28.40 3.84
N GLU A 236 -64.61 -28.40 2.62
CA GLU A 236 -65.92 -27.85 2.34
C GLU A 236 -67.03 -28.73 2.92
N LYS A 237 -68.09 -28.05 3.37
CA LYS A 237 -69.30 -28.69 3.90
C LYS A 237 -70.45 -28.50 2.91
N PRO A 238 -71.34 -29.48 2.78
CA PRO A 238 -72.56 -29.29 2.02
C PRO A 238 -73.36 -28.12 2.57
N ASP A 239 -73.87 -27.28 1.67
CA ASP A 239 -74.76 -26.17 2.01
C ASP A 239 -76.16 -26.68 2.33
N GLY A 240 -76.60 -27.72 1.60
CA GLY A 240 -77.89 -28.35 1.78
C GLY A 240 -77.95 -29.74 1.15
N VAL A 241 -79.17 -30.25 1.02
CA VAL A 241 -79.49 -31.53 0.40
C VAL A 241 -80.74 -31.43 -0.47
N VAL A 242 -80.78 -32.27 -1.50
CA VAL A 242 -81.98 -32.50 -2.30
C VAL A 242 -83.01 -33.25 -1.47
N ARG A 243 -84.21 -32.66 -1.31
CA ARG A 243 -85.31 -33.28 -0.56
C ARG A 243 -86.16 -34.20 -1.45
N THR A 244 -86.49 -33.72 -2.65
CA THR A 244 -87.33 -34.45 -3.61
C THR A 244 -86.97 -34.00 -5.02
N VAL A 245 -87.12 -34.89 -5.99
CA VAL A 245 -86.74 -34.67 -7.39
C VAL A 245 -87.90 -35.12 -8.28
N ASP A 246 -88.22 -34.34 -9.29
CA ASP A 246 -89.02 -34.74 -10.43
C ASP A 246 -88.17 -34.65 -11.69
N ASN A 247 -87.57 -35.78 -12.05
CA ASN A 247 -86.70 -35.89 -13.23
C ASN A 247 -87.46 -35.74 -14.56
N SER A 248 -88.80 -35.89 -14.56
CA SER A 248 -89.59 -35.76 -15.79
C SER A 248 -89.82 -34.29 -16.17
N THR A 249 -89.99 -33.43 -15.17
CA THR A 249 -90.18 -31.98 -15.35
C THR A 249 -88.90 -31.18 -15.13
N GLY A 250 -87.83 -31.81 -14.63
CA GLY A 250 -86.54 -31.17 -14.38
C GLY A 250 -86.57 -30.25 -13.16
N VAL A 251 -87.42 -30.55 -12.18
CA VAL A 251 -87.64 -29.72 -10.98
C VAL A 251 -87.15 -30.46 -9.74
N VAL A 252 -86.50 -29.73 -8.84
CA VAL A 252 -85.92 -30.25 -7.59
C VAL A 252 -86.35 -29.37 -6.43
N TRP A 253 -86.65 -29.98 -5.29
CA TRP A 253 -86.87 -29.27 -4.05
C TRP A 253 -85.71 -29.50 -3.10
N ILE A 254 -85.17 -28.41 -2.56
CA ILE A 254 -84.00 -28.42 -1.66
C ILE A 254 -84.40 -27.96 -0.26
N ASN A 255 -83.63 -28.36 0.75
CA ASN A 255 -83.86 -28.03 2.16
C ASN A 255 -83.34 -26.63 2.57
N LEU A 256 -83.24 -25.70 1.60
CA LEU A 256 -82.82 -24.32 1.82
C LEU A 256 -83.96 -23.37 1.46
N GLY A 257 -84.11 -22.27 2.18
CA GLY A 257 -85.18 -21.31 1.94
C GLY A 257 -84.94 -19.92 2.52
N GLN A 258 -86.04 -19.24 2.85
CA GLN A 258 -86.00 -17.85 3.31
C GLN A 258 -85.23 -17.66 4.62
N ALA A 259 -85.39 -18.58 5.58
CA ALA A 259 -84.72 -18.49 6.88
C ALA A 259 -83.19 -18.68 6.74
N ASP A 260 -82.76 -19.42 5.73
CA ASP A 260 -81.36 -19.65 5.40
C ASP A 260 -80.72 -18.47 4.65
N ARG A 261 -81.52 -17.46 4.26
CA ARG A 261 -81.10 -16.32 3.41
C ARG A 261 -80.63 -16.74 2.02
N LEU A 262 -81.31 -17.75 1.45
CA LEU A 262 -81.07 -18.19 0.08
C LEU A 262 -81.56 -17.12 -0.92
N PRO A 263 -80.71 -16.60 -1.82
CA PRO A 263 -81.18 -15.71 -2.89
C PRO A 263 -81.81 -16.51 -4.05
N LYS A 264 -82.69 -15.85 -4.80
CA LYS A 264 -83.20 -16.40 -6.06
C LYS A 264 -82.09 -16.42 -7.10
N ARG A 265 -82.16 -17.34 -8.07
CA ARG A 265 -81.17 -17.53 -9.15
C ARG A 265 -79.77 -17.95 -8.65
N MET A 266 -79.68 -18.44 -7.42
CA MET A 266 -78.46 -19.08 -6.93
C MET A 266 -78.31 -20.45 -7.60
N THR A 267 -77.11 -20.76 -8.03
CA THR A 267 -76.77 -22.05 -8.65
C THR A 267 -75.93 -22.89 -7.68
N PHE A 268 -76.26 -24.17 -7.60
CA PHE A 268 -75.53 -25.16 -6.81
C PHE A 268 -75.11 -26.32 -7.68
N SER A 269 -73.94 -26.86 -7.38
CA SER A 269 -73.56 -28.19 -7.87
C SER A 269 -74.09 -29.26 -6.94
N VAL A 270 -74.58 -30.33 -7.54
CA VAL A 270 -75.13 -31.50 -6.86
C VAL A 270 -74.05 -32.56 -6.84
N TYR A 271 -73.75 -33.05 -5.65
CA TYR A 271 -72.69 -34.03 -5.40
C TYR A 271 -73.31 -35.39 -5.10
N ARG A 272 -72.59 -36.45 -5.45
CA ARG A 272 -73.04 -37.82 -5.17
C ARG A 272 -72.97 -38.11 -3.67
N LYS A 273 -74.08 -38.55 -3.06
CA LYS A 273 -74.15 -38.92 -1.62
C LYS A 273 -73.19 -40.02 -1.14
N SER A 274 -72.67 -40.87 -2.04
CA SER A 274 -71.76 -41.96 -1.67
C SER A 274 -70.28 -41.54 -1.55
N HIS A 275 -69.94 -40.29 -1.89
CA HIS A 275 -68.58 -39.79 -1.80
C HIS A 275 -68.30 -39.08 -0.46
N GLN A 276 -67.09 -39.25 0.07
CA GLN A 276 -66.65 -38.60 1.31
C GLN A 276 -66.03 -37.23 1.00
N GLY A 277 -66.87 -36.22 0.84
CA GLY A 277 -66.44 -34.82 0.67
C GLY A 277 -67.06 -34.14 -0.54
N ILE A 278 -66.96 -32.80 -0.56
CA ILE A 278 -67.51 -31.91 -1.57
C ILE A 278 -66.40 -30.98 -2.06
N GLY A 279 -66.45 -30.50 -3.29
CA GLY A 279 -65.47 -29.53 -3.77
C GLY A 279 -64.05 -30.10 -3.84
N ARG A 280 -63.89 -31.35 -4.27
CA ARG A 280 -62.59 -32.02 -4.48
C ARG A 280 -62.17 -32.05 -5.96
N GLY A 281 -63.15 -32.09 -6.85
CA GLY A 281 -63.00 -32.01 -8.30
C GLY A 281 -64.35 -32.21 -9.00
N GLU A 282 -64.37 -32.06 -10.33
CA GLU A 282 -65.56 -32.26 -11.16
C GLU A 282 -66.11 -33.69 -11.08
N GLU A 283 -65.26 -34.68 -10.80
CA GLU A 283 -65.65 -36.11 -10.76
C GLU A 283 -66.69 -36.47 -9.68
N ASP A 284 -66.83 -35.63 -8.64
CA ASP A 284 -67.80 -35.85 -7.57
C ASP A 284 -69.19 -35.26 -7.88
N ILE A 285 -69.28 -34.44 -8.95
CA ILE A 285 -70.46 -33.66 -9.32
C ILE A 285 -71.30 -34.46 -10.30
N ILE A 286 -72.58 -34.64 -9.97
CA ILE A 286 -73.54 -35.40 -10.79
C ILE A 286 -74.56 -34.50 -11.49
N GLY A 287 -74.58 -33.21 -11.15
CA GLY A 287 -75.47 -32.25 -11.78
C GLY A 287 -75.33 -30.83 -11.21
N ALA A 288 -76.15 -29.92 -11.73
CA ALA A 288 -76.24 -28.54 -11.29
C ALA A 288 -77.71 -28.10 -11.27
N ILE A 289 -78.09 -27.31 -10.26
CA ILE A 289 -79.44 -26.81 -10.07
C ILE A 289 -79.44 -25.30 -9.86
N GLU A 290 -80.46 -24.60 -10.37
CA GLU A 290 -80.67 -23.17 -10.18
C GLU A 290 -81.96 -22.90 -9.42
N VAL A 291 -81.89 -22.12 -8.35
CA VAL A 291 -83.04 -21.78 -7.50
C VAL A 291 -83.99 -20.84 -8.25
N THR A 292 -85.22 -21.28 -8.48
CA THR A 292 -86.24 -20.52 -9.22
C THR A 292 -87.24 -19.84 -8.30
N LYS A 293 -87.68 -20.52 -7.23
CA LYS A 293 -88.64 -20.00 -6.25
C LYS A 293 -88.29 -20.42 -4.84
N ILE A 294 -88.55 -19.54 -3.89
CA ILE A 294 -88.45 -19.83 -2.46
C ILE A 294 -89.89 -20.07 -1.98
N LEU A 295 -90.17 -21.27 -1.48
CA LEU A 295 -91.53 -21.71 -1.13
C LEU A 295 -91.79 -21.61 0.38
N GLY A 296 -90.75 -21.55 1.21
CA GLY A 296 -90.88 -21.40 2.66
C GLY A 296 -89.56 -21.17 3.40
N PRO A 297 -89.55 -21.30 4.74
CA PRO A 297 -88.36 -21.05 5.57
C PRO A 297 -87.14 -21.90 5.20
N HIS A 298 -87.35 -23.19 4.91
CA HIS A 298 -86.29 -24.17 4.55
C HIS A 298 -86.71 -25.01 3.33
N LEU A 299 -87.40 -24.40 2.37
CA LEU A 299 -87.86 -25.06 1.16
C LEU A 299 -87.80 -24.12 -0.03
N ALA A 300 -87.10 -24.55 -1.07
CA ALA A 300 -87.02 -23.86 -2.35
C ALA A 300 -87.18 -24.84 -3.51
N GLU A 301 -87.76 -24.34 -4.60
CA GLU A 301 -87.88 -25.00 -5.89
C GLU A 301 -86.74 -24.55 -6.79
N ALA A 302 -85.99 -25.52 -7.31
CA ALA A 302 -84.89 -25.33 -8.22
C ALA A 302 -85.14 -26.08 -9.53
N ARG A 303 -84.56 -25.59 -10.63
CA ARG A 303 -84.54 -26.24 -11.93
C ARG A 303 -83.21 -26.95 -12.12
N ILE A 304 -83.22 -28.15 -12.71
CA ILE A 304 -82.01 -28.84 -13.15
C ILE A 304 -81.43 -28.13 -14.37
N VAL A 305 -80.21 -27.61 -14.25
CA VAL A 305 -79.46 -26.93 -15.32
C VAL A 305 -78.46 -27.89 -15.98
N GLY A 306 -78.04 -28.92 -15.26
CA GLY A 306 -77.26 -30.00 -15.84
C GLY A 306 -77.39 -31.28 -15.02
N ASP A 307 -77.33 -32.41 -15.72
CA ASP A 307 -77.47 -33.74 -15.16
C ASP A 307 -76.50 -34.71 -15.83
N ASP A 308 -76.05 -35.70 -15.06
CA ASP A 308 -75.42 -36.92 -15.59
C ASP A 308 -76.50 -37.98 -15.82
N ILE A 309 -76.69 -38.36 -17.08
CA ILE A 309 -77.68 -39.36 -17.50
C ILE A 309 -77.42 -40.72 -16.83
N PHE A 310 -76.17 -41.05 -16.53
CA PHE A 310 -75.79 -42.30 -15.87
C PHE A 310 -75.93 -42.23 -14.34
N GLN A 311 -76.05 -41.02 -13.78
CA GLN A 311 -76.10 -40.76 -12.35
C GLN A 311 -77.14 -39.69 -12.02
N PRO A 312 -78.44 -39.99 -12.17
CA PRO A 312 -79.49 -39.00 -12.01
C PRO A 312 -79.56 -38.47 -10.57
N ILE A 313 -79.87 -37.18 -10.45
CA ILE A 313 -80.07 -36.50 -9.17
C ILE A 313 -81.17 -37.23 -8.39
N SER A 314 -80.91 -37.47 -7.11
CA SER A 314 -81.75 -38.26 -6.21
C SER A 314 -81.95 -37.56 -4.86
N PRO A 315 -83.03 -37.89 -4.12
CA PRO A 315 -83.19 -37.42 -2.75
C PRO A 315 -82.01 -37.83 -1.87
N GLY A 316 -81.56 -36.88 -1.05
CA GLY A 316 -80.41 -37.00 -0.15
C GLY A 316 -79.07 -36.62 -0.79
N ASP A 317 -79.03 -36.27 -2.08
CA ASP A 317 -77.80 -35.80 -2.69
C ASP A 317 -77.41 -34.41 -2.15
N PRO A 318 -76.17 -34.24 -1.66
CA PRO A 318 -75.71 -32.95 -1.16
C PRO A 318 -75.57 -31.90 -2.27
N ILE A 319 -75.79 -30.64 -1.90
CA ILE A 319 -75.58 -29.48 -2.78
C ILE A 319 -74.55 -28.54 -2.17
N TYR A 320 -73.78 -27.88 -3.03
CA TYR A 320 -72.76 -26.94 -2.62
C TYR A 320 -72.50 -25.89 -3.69
N THR A 321 -72.23 -24.66 -3.26
CA THR A 321 -71.68 -23.60 -4.09
C THR A 321 -70.75 -22.72 -3.26
N PRO A 322 -69.53 -22.44 -3.74
CA PRO A 322 -68.63 -21.58 -2.99
C PRO A 322 -69.11 -20.13 -2.93
N LEU A 323 -69.97 -19.69 -3.85
CA LEU A 323 -70.45 -18.30 -3.95
C LEU A 323 -71.36 -17.87 -2.80
N TRP A 324 -71.92 -18.83 -2.07
CA TRP A 324 -72.91 -18.57 -1.04
C TRP A 324 -72.45 -19.14 0.31
N GLY A 325 -72.83 -18.43 1.37
CA GLY A 325 -72.58 -18.84 2.74
C GLY A 325 -73.55 -18.13 3.69
N VAL A 326 -73.87 -18.78 4.80
CA VAL A 326 -74.79 -18.21 5.79
C VAL A 326 -74.08 -17.10 6.57
N GLY A 327 -74.52 -15.86 6.39
CA GLY A 327 -74.18 -14.73 7.26
C GLY A 327 -73.22 -13.68 6.67
N ARG A 328 -72.34 -14.04 5.72
CA ARG A 328 -71.45 -13.07 5.06
C ARG A 328 -71.28 -13.36 3.55
N PRO A 329 -71.10 -12.32 2.72
CA PRO A 329 -70.59 -12.47 1.35
C PRO A 329 -69.27 -13.22 1.33
N GLU A 330 -69.13 -14.19 0.43
CA GLU A 330 -67.86 -14.88 0.20
C GLU A 330 -66.93 -14.01 -0.66
N THR A 331 -65.63 -14.03 -0.37
CA THR A 331 -64.64 -13.27 -1.13
C THR A 331 -63.67 -14.18 -1.87
N PHE A 332 -63.32 -13.78 -3.09
CA PHE A 332 -62.46 -14.55 -3.98
C PHE A 332 -61.34 -13.66 -4.50
N ALA A 333 -60.21 -14.30 -4.78
CA ALA A 333 -59.15 -13.69 -5.57
C ALA A 333 -59.07 -14.39 -6.92
N ILE A 334 -58.76 -13.64 -7.97
CA ILE A 334 -58.68 -14.16 -9.33
C ILE A 334 -57.34 -13.78 -9.95
N SER A 335 -56.73 -14.71 -10.65
CA SER A 335 -55.43 -14.48 -11.27
C SER A 335 -55.30 -15.22 -12.59
N GLY A 336 -54.92 -14.51 -13.65
CA GLY A 336 -54.70 -15.07 -14.99
C GLY A 336 -55.86 -14.80 -15.95
N ILE A 337 -55.71 -15.31 -17.17
CA ILE A 337 -56.68 -15.08 -18.26
C ILE A 337 -57.90 -15.97 -18.02
N ILE A 338 -59.09 -15.38 -18.01
CA ILE A 338 -60.34 -16.10 -17.80
C ILE A 338 -61.03 -16.27 -19.14
N ASP A 339 -61.04 -17.48 -19.69
CA ASP A 339 -61.79 -17.82 -20.90
C ASP A 339 -62.90 -18.81 -20.52
N LEU A 340 -64.16 -18.35 -20.52
CA LEU A 340 -65.31 -19.14 -20.08
C LEU A 340 -65.96 -19.91 -21.24
N ASP A 341 -65.84 -19.42 -22.48
CA ASP A 341 -66.49 -20.00 -23.66
C ASP A 341 -65.54 -20.68 -24.65
N GLY A 342 -64.23 -20.60 -24.41
CA GLY A 342 -63.18 -21.24 -25.16
C GLY A 342 -62.85 -20.52 -26.47
N ASP A 343 -63.13 -19.22 -26.58
CA ASP A 343 -62.84 -18.41 -27.77
C ASP A 343 -61.45 -17.75 -27.75
N GLY A 344 -60.69 -17.94 -26.66
CA GLY A 344 -59.35 -17.39 -26.47
C GLY A 344 -59.33 -15.92 -26.07
N LYS A 345 -60.46 -15.34 -25.67
CA LYS A 345 -60.55 -13.98 -25.12
C LYS A 345 -60.93 -14.01 -23.64
N SER A 346 -60.67 -12.88 -22.99
CA SER A 346 -61.10 -12.66 -21.61
C SER A 346 -62.62 -12.54 -21.50
N ASP A 347 -63.19 -13.37 -20.64
CA ASP A 347 -64.55 -13.33 -20.12
C ASP A 347 -64.57 -12.88 -18.64
N MET A 348 -63.54 -12.15 -18.19
CA MET A 348 -63.41 -11.74 -16.79
C MET A 348 -64.60 -10.90 -16.29
N ASP A 349 -65.13 -10.00 -17.12
CA ASP A 349 -66.32 -9.22 -16.78
C ASP A 349 -67.56 -10.10 -16.60
N GLN A 350 -67.69 -11.18 -17.38
CA GLN A 350 -68.78 -12.13 -17.24
C GLN A 350 -68.63 -12.92 -15.94
N LEU A 351 -67.41 -13.34 -15.58
CA LEU A 351 -67.14 -13.99 -14.30
C LEU A 351 -67.45 -13.06 -13.12
N ARG A 352 -67.05 -11.79 -13.20
CA ARG A 352 -67.35 -10.76 -12.20
C ARG A 352 -68.86 -10.62 -12.00
N GLN A 353 -69.63 -10.53 -13.08
CA GLN A 353 -71.10 -10.48 -13.01
C GLN A 353 -71.70 -11.73 -12.35
N ILE A 354 -71.19 -12.93 -12.63
CA ILE A 354 -71.67 -14.17 -12.00
C ILE A 354 -71.45 -14.12 -10.48
N ILE A 355 -70.25 -13.72 -10.05
CA ILE A 355 -69.87 -13.61 -8.63
C ILE A 355 -70.72 -12.54 -7.93
N GLU A 356 -70.87 -11.37 -8.53
CA GLU A 356 -71.66 -10.26 -7.97
C GLU A 356 -73.15 -10.59 -7.86
N ASN A 357 -73.72 -11.27 -8.87
CA ASN A 357 -75.13 -11.71 -8.85
C ASN A 357 -75.42 -12.70 -7.72
N ALA A 358 -74.42 -13.47 -7.30
CA ALA A 358 -74.50 -14.37 -6.16
C ALA A 358 -74.24 -13.67 -4.82
N ASN A 359 -74.03 -12.34 -4.82
CA ASN A 359 -73.68 -11.53 -3.65
C ASN A 359 -72.32 -11.92 -3.03
N ALA A 360 -71.40 -12.43 -3.84
CA ALA A 360 -70.00 -12.63 -3.50
C ALA A 360 -69.15 -11.46 -4.03
N LYS A 361 -67.88 -11.37 -3.61
CA LYS A 361 -66.97 -10.27 -3.97
C LYS A 361 -65.63 -10.78 -4.48
N ILE A 362 -65.02 -10.03 -5.40
CA ILE A 362 -63.62 -10.22 -5.78
C ILE A 362 -62.80 -9.19 -4.99
N ASP A 363 -61.90 -9.65 -4.12
CA ASP A 363 -61.09 -8.77 -3.26
C ASP A 363 -59.70 -8.48 -3.84
N ASN A 364 -59.21 -9.37 -4.69
CA ASN A 364 -57.93 -9.25 -5.38
C ASN A 364 -58.04 -9.81 -6.80
N GLU A 365 -57.40 -9.13 -7.72
CA GLU A 365 -57.38 -9.51 -9.13
C GLU A 365 -56.01 -9.22 -9.73
N VAL A 366 -55.42 -10.20 -10.40
CA VAL A 366 -54.30 -9.96 -11.31
C VAL A 366 -54.87 -9.91 -12.72
N THR A 367 -54.89 -8.71 -13.29
CA THR A 367 -55.43 -8.43 -14.61
C THR A 367 -54.51 -8.96 -15.72
N GLU A 368 -55.05 -8.99 -16.93
CA GLU A 368 -54.33 -9.42 -18.13
C GLU A 368 -53.21 -8.47 -18.54
N ASP A 369 -53.21 -7.24 -18.01
CA ASP A 369 -52.15 -6.27 -18.21
C ASP A 369 -51.01 -6.43 -17.20
N GLY A 370 -51.10 -7.40 -16.28
CA GLY A 370 -50.11 -7.63 -15.22
C GLY A 370 -50.30 -6.72 -14.00
N GLU A 371 -51.35 -5.90 -13.98
CA GLU A 371 -51.67 -5.08 -12.82
C GLU A 371 -52.38 -5.89 -11.74
N ARG A 372 -51.97 -5.69 -10.49
CA ARG A 372 -52.62 -6.27 -9.32
C ARG A 372 -53.57 -5.25 -8.69
N LEU A 373 -54.86 -5.56 -8.72
CA LEU A 373 -55.92 -4.81 -8.06
C LEU A 373 -56.22 -5.44 -6.69
N GLY A 374 -56.47 -4.62 -5.68
CA GLY A 374 -56.80 -5.05 -4.32
C GLY A 374 -55.69 -4.85 -3.28
N ASN A 375 -56.01 -5.08 -2.01
CA ASN A 375 -55.14 -4.79 -0.86
C ASN A 375 -54.35 -6.01 -0.34
N GLY A 376 -54.28 -7.10 -1.12
CA GLY A 376 -53.66 -8.36 -0.71
C GLY A 376 -54.68 -9.41 -0.27
N LEU A 377 -54.29 -10.68 -0.32
CA LEU A 377 -55.13 -11.80 0.09
C LEU A 377 -55.39 -11.73 1.60
N THR A 378 -56.57 -12.12 2.06
CA THR A 378 -56.90 -12.13 3.49
C THR A 378 -57.32 -13.52 3.94
N VAL A 379 -57.39 -13.76 5.25
CA VAL A 379 -57.97 -15.00 5.80
C VAL A 379 -59.46 -15.18 5.48
N HIS A 380 -60.11 -14.13 4.94
CA HIS A 380 -61.50 -14.17 4.51
C HIS A 380 -61.64 -14.53 3.03
N THR A 381 -60.55 -14.49 2.26
CA THR A 381 -60.53 -14.95 0.87
C THR A 381 -60.70 -16.46 0.84
N LYS A 382 -61.83 -16.93 0.33
CA LYS A 382 -62.19 -18.35 0.29
C LYS A 382 -61.27 -19.11 -0.64
N PHE A 383 -61.19 -18.67 -1.90
CA PHE A 383 -60.32 -19.27 -2.91
C PHE A 383 -59.53 -18.23 -3.70
N LEU A 384 -58.32 -18.64 -4.11
CA LEU A 384 -57.62 -18.05 -5.26
C LEU A 384 -57.97 -18.88 -6.49
N VAL A 385 -58.68 -18.28 -7.43
CA VAL A 385 -59.07 -18.90 -8.71
C VAL A 385 -58.01 -18.55 -9.76
N ILE A 386 -57.34 -19.57 -10.27
CA ILE A 386 -56.31 -19.43 -11.30
C ILE A 386 -56.91 -19.76 -12.67
N GLY A 387 -56.83 -18.78 -13.57
CA GLY A 387 -57.18 -18.89 -14.99
C GLY A 387 -56.06 -19.54 -15.83
N GLU A 388 -56.14 -19.35 -17.14
CA GLU A 388 -55.08 -19.77 -18.04
C GLU A 388 -53.83 -18.87 -17.88
N SER A 389 -52.67 -19.52 -17.75
CA SER A 389 -51.39 -18.83 -17.68
C SER A 389 -50.89 -18.51 -19.10
N PRO A 390 -50.36 -17.30 -19.36
CA PRO A 390 -49.83 -16.96 -20.67
C PRO A 390 -48.62 -17.82 -21.02
N ASN A 391 -48.60 -18.37 -22.24
CA ASN A 391 -47.46 -19.13 -22.75
C ASN A 391 -46.49 -18.20 -23.49
N LEU A 392 -45.26 -18.09 -22.97
CA LEU A 392 -44.19 -17.25 -23.54
C LEU A 392 -43.82 -17.63 -24.98
N ASP A 393 -44.03 -18.89 -25.38
CA ASP A 393 -43.74 -19.36 -26.74
C ASP A 393 -44.70 -18.76 -27.79
N ASN A 394 -45.87 -18.27 -27.36
CA ASN A 394 -46.87 -17.65 -28.23
C ASN A 394 -46.59 -16.15 -28.49
N ALA A 395 -45.55 -15.58 -27.89
CA ALA A 395 -45.19 -14.19 -28.08
C ALA A 395 -44.69 -13.90 -29.50
N LYS A 396 -45.27 -12.90 -30.16
CA LYS A 396 -44.85 -12.49 -31.51
C LYS A 396 -43.83 -11.36 -31.50
N THR A 397 -43.66 -10.68 -30.37
CA THR A 397 -42.78 -9.51 -30.18
C THR A 397 -42.12 -9.56 -28.79
N ASP A 398 -40.97 -8.90 -28.63
CA ASP A 398 -40.26 -8.86 -27.35
C ASP A 398 -41.04 -8.09 -26.26
N GLU A 399 -41.74 -7.02 -26.62
CA GLU A 399 -42.64 -6.30 -25.69
C GLU A 399 -43.77 -7.20 -25.16
N GLN A 400 -44.30 -8.10 -25.98
CA GLN A 400 -45.29 -9.09 -25.54
C GLN A 400 -44.68 -10.14 -24.60
N ARG A 401 -43.41 -10.50 -24.80
CA ARG A 401 -42.70 -11.41 -23.89
C ARG A 401 -42.52 -10.80 -22.53
N ASP A 402 -42.08 -9.54 -22.47
CA ASP A 402 -41.85 -8.83 -21.21
C ASP A 402 -43.16 -8.69 -20.42
N LYS A 403 -44.27 -8.32 -21.08
CA LYS A 403 -45.60 -8.29 -20.46
C LYS A 403 -46.04 -9.66 -19.95
N MET A 404 -45.86 -10.72 -20.73
CA MET A 404 -46.22 -12.07 -20.28
C MET A 404 -45.34 -12.55 -19.12
N GLN A 405 -44.06 -12.17 -19.08
CA GLN A 405 -43.20 -12.45 -17.93
C GLN A 405 -43.66 -11.69 -16.69
N GLU A 406 -44.06 -10.43 -16.83
CA GLU A 406 -44.61 -9.64 -15.74
C GLU A 406 -45.90 -10.27 -15.18
N ILE A 407 -46.85 -10.66 -16.04
CA ILE A 407 -48.05 -11.38 -15.63
C ILE A 407 -47.68 -12.67 -14.88
N LEU A 408 -46.79 -13.49 -15.41
CA LEU A 408 -46.33 -14.72 -14.74
C LEU A 408 -45.69 -14.44 -13.38
N SER A 409 -44.92 -13.36 -13.26
CA SER A 409 -44.31 -12.95 -11.99
C SER A 409 -45.39 -12.59 -10.96
N LYS A 410 -46.42 -11.84 -11.36
CA LYS A 410 -47.54 -11.45 -10.48
C LYS A 410 -48.46 -12.61 -10.13
N MET A 411 -48.74 -13.50 -11.09
CA MET A 411 -49.45 -14.76 -10.83
C MET A 411 -48.70 -15.63 -9.83
N LYS A 412 -47.36 -15.66 -9.90
CA LYS A 412 -46.53 -16.37 -8.92
C LYS A 412 -46.56 -15.70 -7.56
N GLU A 413 -46.40 -14.37 -7.50
CA GLU A 413 -46.47 -13.60 -6.23
C GLU A 413 -47.78 -13.86 -5.49
N ILE A 414 -48.94 -13.76 -6.16
CA ILE A 414 -50.24 -13.99 -5.51
C ILE A 414 -50.45 -15.46 -5.14
N SER A 415 -49.90 -16.40 -5.92
CA SER A 415 -49.94 -17.84 -5.60
C SER A 415 -49.09 -18.17 -4.37
N ASP A 416 -47.91 -17.57 -4.25
CA ASP A 416 -47.04 -17.74 -3.09
C ASP A 416 -47.65 -17.05 -1.84
N GLU A 417 -48.28 -15.90 -2.01
CA GLU A 417 -49.04 -15.26 -0.93
C GLU A 417 -50.23 -16.11 -0.47
N ALA A 418 -50.96 -16.73 -1.41
CA ALA A 418 -52.06 -17.64 -1.09
C ALA A 418 -51.56 -18.82 -0.26
N ARG A 419 -50.41 -19.40 -0.64
CA ARG A 419 -49.75 -20.46 0.12
C ARG A 419 -49.36 -20.01 1.53
N LEU A 420 -48.76 -18.84 1.67
CA LEU A 420 -48.37 -18.29 2.98
C LEU A 420 -49.57 -18.03 3.90
N LYS A 421 -50.69 -17.58 3.32
CA LYS A 421 -51.93 -17.27 4.05
C LYS A 421 -52.91 -18.44 4.15
N ALA A 422 -52.51 -19.63 3.68
CA ALA A 422 -53.33 -20.84 3.64
C ALA A 422 -54.67 -20.68 2.89
N VAL A 423 -54.70 -19.82 1.87
CA VAL A 423 -55.84 -19.67 0.94
C VAL A 423 -55.76 -20.80 -0.09
N ARG A 424 -56.88 -21.52 -0.28
CA ARG A 424 -56.92 -22.65 -1.21
C ARG A 424 -56.91 -22.15 -2.65
N VAL A 425 -55.99 -22.70 -3.44
CA VAL A 425 -55.83 -22.40 -4.87
C VAL A 425 -56.62 -23.42 -5.67
N ILE A 426 -57.47 -22.96 -6.59
CA ILE A 426 -58.26 -23.83 -7.49
C ILE A 426 -58.17 -23.32 -8.93
N GLY A 427 -58.25 -24.22 -9.90
CA GLY A 427 -58.35 -23.83 -11.30
C GLY A 427 -59.73 -23.26 -11.63
N ILE A 428 -59.80 -22.41 -12.66
CA ILE A 428 -61.07 -21.83 -13.13
C ILE A 428 -62.10 -22.91 -13.47
N ASN A 429 -61.70 -24.01 -14.11
CA ASN A 429 -62.63 -25.09 -14.45
C ASN A 429 -63.25 -25.76 -13.20
N ASP A 430 -62.46 -25.97 -12.15
CA ASP A 430 -62.96 -26.51 -10.88
C ASP A 430 -63.90 -25.51 -10.21
N PHE A 431 -63.56 -24.22 -10.22
CA PHE A 431 -64.41 -23.17 -9.68
C PHE A 431 -65.77 -23.11 -10.39
N LEU A 432 -65.78 -23.09 -11.73
CA LEU A 432 -67.00 -23.11 -12.54
C LEU A 432 -67.84 -24.37 -12.25
N SER A 433 -67.16 -25.51 -12.11
CA SER A 433 -67.79 -26.76 -11.75
C SER A 433 -68.43 -26.69 -10.36
N TYR A 434 -67.80 -26.05 -9.38
CA TYR A 434 -68.36 -25.93 -8.02
C TYR A 434 -69.55 -24.98 -7.92
N ILE A 435 -69.63 -23.95 -8.77
CA ILE A 435 -70.76 -23.02 -8.79
C ILE A 435 -71.93 -23.50 -9.67
N GLY A 436 -71.79 -24.68 -10.28
CA GLY A 436 -72.78 -25.25 -11.20
C GLY A 436 -72.93 -24.49 -12.51
N TYR A 437 -71.90 -23.73 -12.90
CA TYR A 437 -71.90 -22.99 -14.16
C TYR A 437 -71.66 -23.95 -15.32
N LYS A 438 -72.59 -23.97 -16.28
CA LYS A 438 -72.38 -24.66 -17.56
C LYS A 438 -72.33 -23.61 -18.68
N PRO A 439 -71.21 -23.52 -19.43
CA PRO A 439 -71.11 -22.57 -20.53
C PRO A 439 -72.17 -22.88 -21.59
N GLN A 440 -73.11 -21.96 -21.79
CA GLN A 440 -74.00 -22.02 -22.93
C GLN A 440 -73.22 -21.51 -24.14
N ARG A 441 -72.81 -22.40 -25.04
CA ARG A 441 -72.17 -22.00 -26.29
C ARG A 441 -73.10 -21.00 -27.00
N ARG A 442 -72.61 -19.77 -27.18
CA ARG A 442 -73.23 -18.82 -28.11
C ARG A 442 -73.22 -19.46 -29.50
N LEU A 443 -74.28 -19.24 -30.26
CA LEU A 443 -74.50 -19.80 -31.59
C LEU A 443 -73.20 -19.77 -32.42
N TYR A 444 -72.89 -20.88 -33.10
CA TYR A 444 -71.69 -21.00 -33.93
C TYR A 444 -71.57 -19.83 -34.91
N THR A 445 -70.51 -19.03 -34.75
CA THR A 445 -70.13 -17.97 -35.70
C THR A 445 -69.22 -18.58 -36.78
N PRO A 446 -69.62 -18.59 -38.06
CA PRO A 446 -68.77 -19.09 -39.14
C PRO A 446 -67.44 -18.31 -39.20
N GLY A 447 -66.31 -19.00 -39.11
CA GLY A 447 -64.96 -18.41 -39.17
C GLY A 447 -64.14 -18.44 -37.89
N SER A 448 -64.70 -18.86 -36.74
CA SER A 448 -64.03 -18.82 -35.42
C SER A 448 -62.95 -19.88 -35.16
N GLY A 449 -62.65 -20.77 -36.12
CA GLY A 449 -61.61 -21.81 -35.95
C GLY A 449 -61.95 -22.94 -34.97
N VAL A 450 -62.99 -22.83 -34.13
CA VAL A 450 -63.37 -23.85 -33.14
C VAL A 450 -64.24 -24.96 -33.78
N PRO A 451 -63.90 -26.25 -33.60
CA PRO A 451 -64.70 -27.36 -34.13
C PRO A 451 -66.07 -27.43 -33.44
N SER A 452 -67.14 -27.36 -34.23
CA SER A 452 -68.50 -27.53 -33.75
C SER A 452 -68.90 -29.01 -33.74
N LYS A 453 -69.18 -29.59 -32.56
CA LYS A 453 -69.91 -30.86 -32.45
C LYS A 453 -71.40 -30.60 -32.69
N ILE A 454 -71.77 -30.36 -33.94
CA ILE A 454 -73.18 -30.37 -34.35
C ILE A 454 -73.62 -31.83 -34.34
N ARG A 455 -74.76 -32.15 -33.70
CA ARG A 455 -75.42 -33.46 -33.85
C ARG A 455 -75.66 -33.69 -35.35
N ALA A 456 -75.15 -34.81 -35.87
CA ALA A 456 -74.95 -35.14 -37.28
C ALA A 456 -76.04 -34.61 -38.24
N GLY A 457 -75.62 -33.87 -39.28
CA GLY A 457 -76.56 -33.47 -40.34
C GLY A 457 -76.14 -32.37 -41.30
N ALA A 458 -74.85 -32.11 -41.58
CA ALA A 458 -74.47 -31.29 -42.75
C ALA A 458 -73.00 -31.54 -43.13
N LYS A 459 -72.76 -32.05 -44.35
CA LYS A 459 -71.41 -32.11 -44.94
C LYS A 459 -70.93 -30.69 -45.24
N LYS A 460 -69.70 -30.36 -44.83
CA LYS A 460 -69.02 -29.12 -45.25
C LYS A 460 -68.59 -29.24 -46.72
N THR A 461 -69.07 -28.35 -47.57
CA THR A 461 -68.43 -28.06 -48.87
C THR A 461 -67.38 -26.99 -48.62
N GLY A 462 -66.10 -27.32 -48.78
CA GLY A 462 -65.01 -26.36 -48.66
C GLY A 462 -64.88 -25.54 -49.94
N THR A 463 -65.10 -24.22 -49.87
CA THR A 463 -64.74 -23.29 -50.94
C THR A 463 -63.57 -22.43 -50.50
N THR A 464 -62.36 -22.91 -50.76
CA THR A 464 -61.13 -22.11 -50.85
C THR A 464 -60.11 -22.88 -51.70
N ALA A 465 -60.05 -22.58 -53.01
CA ALA A 465 -58.90 -22.86 -53.85
C ALA A 465 -58.91 -21.89 -55.05
N GLY A 466 -57.75 -21.25 -55.27
CA GLY A 466 -57.58 -20.08 -56.12
C GLY A 466 -57.71 -20.32 -57.62
N LEU A 467 -57.89 -19.20 -58.32
CA LEU A 467 -57.84 -19.03 -59.76
C LEU A 467 -56.50 -19.53 -60.33
N ALA A 468 -56.49 -20.71 -60.96
CA ALA A 468 -55.51 -21.08 -61.97
C ALA A 468 -56.02 -22.27 -62.82
N ASN A 469 -56.12 -22.04 -64.13
CA ASN A 469 -56.32 -22.97 -65.24
C ASN A 469 -56.47 -24.47 -64.93
N LYS A 470 -57.68 -25.01 -65.12
CA LYS A 470 -57.87 -26.35 -65.71
C LYS A 470 -59.27 -26.55 -66.28
N SER A 471 -59.27 -27.18 -67.45
CA SER A 471 -60.39 -27.63 -68.28
C SER A 471 -61.60 -28.18 -67.53
N LEU A 472 -62.79 -27.82 -68.00
CA LEU A 472 -64.07 -28.43 -67.60
C LEU A 472 -64.08 -29.94 -67.91
N THR A 473 -64.05 -30.76 -66.88
CA THR A 473 -64.59 -32.12 -66.90
C THR A 473 -65.45 -32.32 -65.66
N GLY A 474 -66.77 -32.25 -65.84
CA GLY A 474 -67.73 -32.49 -64.77
C GLY A 474 -67.79 -33.98 -64.44
N SER A 475 -67.26 -34.39 -63.28
CA SER A 475 -67.53 -35.71 -62.71
C SER A 475 -68.75 -35.63 -61.81
N GLY A 476 -69.94 -35.66 -62.41
CA GLY A 476 -71.18 -35.88 -61.69
C GLY A 476 -71.26 -37.33 -61.22
N THR A 477 -70.96 -37.60 -59.95
CA THR A 477 -71.21 -38.90 -59.34
C THR A 477 -72.66 -38.93 -58.86
N VAL A 478 -73.54 -39.54 -59.64
CA VAL A 478 -74.93 -39.82 -59.27
C VAL A 478 -74.93 -41.05 -58.34
N SER A 479 -75.73 -41.02 -57.27
CA SER A 479 -75.88 -42.09 -56.27
C SER A 479 -76.27 -43.45 -56.88
N ASP A 480 -75.77 -44.53 -56.29
CA ASP A 480 -75.87 -45.95 -56.69
C ASP A 480 -77.28 -46.57 -56.76
N VAL A 481 -78.33 -45.74 -56.77
CA VAL A 481 -79.74 -46.19 -56.87
C VAL A 481 -80.23 -46.22 -58.33
N PHE A 482 -79.42 -45.78 -59.31
CA PHE A 482 -79.86 -45.63 -60.71
C PHE A 482 -79.01 -46.31 -61.81
N LYS A 483 -78.09 -47.24 -61.50
CA LYS A 483 -77.43 -48.04 -62.55
C LYS A 483 -78.10 -49.41 -62.72
N GLY A 484 -79.13 -49.42 -63.57
CA GLY A 484 -79.77 -50.63 -64.06
C GLY A 484 -78.85 -51.53 -64.89
N ASN A 485 -78.75 -52.77 -64.43
CA ASN A 485 -78.84 -54.02 -65.19
C ASN A 485 -78.48 -54.01 -66.70
N LYS A 486 -77.33 -54.61 -67.04
CA LYS A 486 -76.92 -55.24 -68.33
C LYS A 486 -75.44 -55.62 -68.15
N GLY A 487 -74.93 -56.84 -68.30
CA GLY A 487 -75.43 -58.15 -68.72
C GLY A 487 -74.20 -59.05 -69.00
N ARG A 488 -74.46 -60.35 -69.12
CA ARG A 488 -73.63 -61.43 -69.72
C ARG A 488 -72.53 -62.11 -68.89
N LYS A 489 -72.94 -63.28 -68.36
CA LYS A 489 -72.11 -64.48 -68.16
C LYS A 489 -71.64 -65.08 -69.49
N LYS A 490 -70.42 -65.64 -69.53
CA LYS A 490 -70.09 -66.91 -70.19
C LYS A 490 -68.94 -67.64 -69.44
N PRO A 491 -68.87 -68.98 -69.49
CA PRO A 491 -68.35 -69.81 -68.40
C PRO A 491 -66.93 -70.33 -68.62
N ALA A 492 -66.23 -70.65 -67.52
CA ALA A 492 -64.93 -71.31 -67.52
C ALA A 492 -65.10 -72.84 -67.39
N ASN A 493 -64.46 -73.55 -68.32
CA ASN A 493 -64.31 -75.00 -68.39
C ASN A 493 -63.36 -75.52 -67.31
N ARG A 494 -63.69 -76.68 -66.72
CA ARG A 494 -62.75 -77.57 -66.02
C ARG A 494 -62.25 -78.65 -66.99
N PRO A 495 -61.05 -79.17 -66.76
CA PRO A 495 -60.85 -80.60 -66.94
C PRO A 495 -60.15 -81.29 -65.76
N TYR A 496 -60.72 -82.46 -65.44
CA TYR A 496 -60.24 -83.64 -64.69
C TYR A 496 -59.70 -83.49 -63.26
#